data_AF-A0A497P3Y4-F1
#
_entry.id   AF-A0A497P3Y4-F1
#
_cell.length_a   1.000
_cell.length_b   1.000
_cell.length_c   1.000
_cell.angle_alpha   90.00
_cell.angle_beta   90.00
_cell.angle_gamma   90.00
#
_symmetry.space_group_name_H-M   'P 1'
#
loop_
_entity.id
_entity.type
_entity.pdbx_description
1 polymer ?
#
loop_
_entity_poly.entity_id
_entity_poly.type
_entity_poly.pdbx_seq_one_letter_code
_entity_poly.pdbx_strand_id
1 'polypeptide(L)'
;MMKFKGLQVLVLVVCLLTTLSVIPASADDLLKTDFQEESFAKTIDFFDYARALALLHGLPQVPNYWHANVYMTYVNKMGLKMLYAGLRNISLADQAYLTIPMQTLLLHYKTENNSRDALVASSFLMLMGFNDTVNSIYPDSPDRNDTLWASFSFGVNLNQIFPNASFPAFNSKSEVYPLTSSEDGLTWKWGMKYTNLTALWITINLKDENKTDISRPWGLATYDELTFNYTLTIDANNHKATITQDHVIGRMRDLWVFYGWFIIPLYARYNSTGTYSYGKKLSNETIYDFLDKHDVKMSIVNFQTSIMLEHDTYSVSANGENVTDNEVFVSNSSVSTYADDGEKIFDASFGVKENYNLFNYTEDLTESTSHTYDAVTRTTEISGYARNRELFKFHRRFAQYLPLILVHMYPKLYERAKDNITNMTRANYLFLISYPNYSGYRIEHDPLYTVYFAPTVATTATGTNFGALITLAIIGAVAIAVVAIVVSRKKGPKQQPQPQQPPEPPSSPPLN
;
A
#
# COMPACT_ATOMS: atom_id res chain seq x y z
N MET A 1 -7.46 -13.51 37.44
CA MET A 1 -6.03 -13.70 37.11
C MET A 1 -5.94 -14.42 35.76
N MET A 2 -6.06 -13.67 34.66
CA MET A 2 -6.20 -14.23 33.30
C MET A 2 -4.85 -14.17 32.57
N LYS A 3 -4.27 -15.34 32.32
CA LYS A 3 -3.19 -15.54 31.35
C LYS A 3 -3.77 -15.48 29.94
N PHE A 4 -4.09 -14.27 29.48
CA PHE A 4 -4.35 -13.97 28.07
C PHE A 4 -3.22 -13.05 27.65
N LYS A 5 -2.44 -13.45 26.64
CA LYS A 5 -1.37 -12.71 25.91
C LYS A 5 -0.09 -13.54 25.84
N GLY A 6 0.23 -14.05 24.67
CA GLY A 6 1.52 -14.67 24.37
C GLY A 6 1.49 -15.57 23.14
N LEU A 7 0.50 -16.47 23.06
CA LEU A 7 0.51 -17.54 22.05
C LEU A 7 -0.03 -17.11 20.66
N GLN A 8 -1.01 -16.20 20.62
CA GLN A 8 -1.64 -15.77 19.36
C GLN A 8 -0.78 -14.79 18.53
N VAL A 9 0.16 -14.07 19.17
CA VAL A 9 1.11 -13.19 18.49
C VAL A 9 2.31 -13.97 17.93
N LEU A 10 2.58 -15.16 18.47
CA LEU A 10 3.71 -16.03 18.10
C LEU A 10 3.42 -16.88 16.85
N VAL A 11 2.17 -17.32 16.65
CA VAL A 11 1.77 -18.09 15.44
C VAL A 11 1.82 -17.20 14.19
N LEU A 12 1.52 -15.91 14.33
CA LEU A 12 1.67 -14.92 13.27
C LEU A 12 3.14 -14.70 12.85
N VAL A 13 4.12 -15.08 13.68
CA VAL A 13 5.57 -14.88 13.43
C VAL A 13 6.16 -16.02 12.60
N VAL A 14 5.58 -17.22 12.65
CA VAL A 14 6.15 -18.40 11.98
C VAL A 14 5.71 -18.52 10.52
N CYS A 15 4.52 -18.04 10.16
CA CYS A 15 4.01 -18.11 8.79
C CYS A 15 4.61 -17.07 7.81
N LEU A 16 5.52 -16.19 8.26
CA LEU A 16 6.01 -15.04 7.47
C LEU A 16 7.35 -15.28 6.74
N LEU A 17 7.92 -16.49 6.75
CA LEU A 17 9.35 -16.69 6.43
C LEU A 17 9.73 -17.49 5.18
N THR A 18 8.83 -17.91 4.28
CA THR A 18 9.27 -18.65 3.07
C THR A 18 8.44 -18.37 1.83
N THR A 19 9.05 -18.55 0.66
CA THR A 19 8.57 -18.13 -0.67
C THR A 19 7.80 -19.22 -1.43
N LEU A 20 6.60 -18.83 -1.88
CA LEU A 20 5.75 -19.26 -3.02
C LEU A 20 5.83 -20.68 -3.60
N SER A 21 4.70 -21.39 -3.53
CA SER A 21 3.75 -21.62 -4.65
C SER A 21 2.45 -22.22 -4.07
N VAL A 22 1.26 -21.83 -4.55
CA VAL A 22 -0.04 -22.58 -4.60
C VAL A 22 -1.27 -21.64 -4.43
N ILE A 23 -2.35 -22.08 -5.08
CA ILE A 23 -3.65 -21.48 -5.46
C ILE A 23 -4.66 -21.41 -4.29
N PRO A 24 -5.64 -20.48 -4.31
CA PRO A 24 -6.39 -20.04 -3.12
C PRO A 24 -7.87 -20.47 -3.10
N ALA A 25 -8.62 -19.97 -2.09
CA ALA A 25 -10.08 -20.02 -2.04
C ALA A 25 -10.67 -18.76 -1.36
N SER A 26 -11.25 -17.87 -2.20
CA SER A 26 -12.31 -16.87 -1.98
C SER A 26 -11.96 -15.47 -1.42
N ALA A 27 -12.29 -14.47 -2.25
CA ALA A 27 -11.63 -13.20 -2.62
C ALA A 27 -11.23 -13.35 -4.11
N ASP A 28 -11.15 -12.28 -4.91
CA ASP A 28 -10.67 -12.43 -6.29
C ASP A 28 -9.21 -12.83 -6.19
N ASP A 29 -8.90 -14.09 -6.46
CA ASP A 29 -7.53 -14.58 -6.43
C ASP A 29 -6.68 -13.70 -7.33
N LEU A 30 -5.58 -13.16 -6.77
CA LEU A 30 -4.62 -12.43 -7.57
C LEU A 30 -3.73 -13.44 -8.30
N LEU A 31 -3.99 -13.56 -9.59
CA LEU A 31 -3.39 -14.51 -10.51
C LEU A 31 -2.17 -13.87 -11.18
N LYS A 32 -1.21 -14.72 -11.56
CA LYS A 32 -0.06 -14.28 -12.36
C LYS A 32 -0.48 -13.62 -13.69
N THR A 33 -1.59 -14.06 -14.28
CA THR A 33 -2.13 -13.52 -15.53
C THR A 33 -2.63 -12.10 -15.39
N ASP A 34 -3.06 -11.67 -14.19
CA ASP A 34 -3.54 -10.30 -13.97
C ASP A 34 -2.43 -9.27 -14.26
N PHE A 35 -1.18 -9.60 -13.96
CA PHE A 35 -0.03 -8.72 -14.22
C PHE A 35 0.35 -8.58 -15.70
N GLN A 36 -0.34 -9.33 -16.58
CA GLN A 36 -0.23 -9.20 -18.04
C GLN A 36 -1.27 -8.23 -18.61
N GLU A 37 -2.30 -7.88 -17.83
CA GLU A 37 -3.31 -6.89 -18.23
C GLU A 37 -2.71 -5.48 -18.24
N GLU A 38 -3.32 -4.58 -19.01
CA GLU A 38 -2.98 -3.15 -18.97
C GLU A 38 -3.30 -2.55 -17.61
N SER A 39 -4.43 -2.94 -17.01
CA SER A 39 -4.79 -2.51 -15.66
C SER A 39 -5.85 -3.41 -15.05
N PHE A 40 -5.80 -3.59 -13.73
CA PHE A 40 -6.85 -4.30 -12.99
C PHE A 40 -7.11 -3.64 -11.63
N ALA A 41 -8.27 -3.95 -11.05
CA ALA A 41 -8.59 -3.64 -9.67
C ALA A 41 -9.28 -4.83 -9.00
N LYS A 42 -8.75 -5.29 -7.87
CA LYS A 42 -9.23 -6.48 -7.15
C LYS A 42 -9.22 -6.26 -5.64
N THR A 43 -10.11 -6.96 -4.93
CA THR A 43 -9.96 -7.15 -3.47
C THR A 43 -9.48 -8.57 -3.22
N ILE A 44 -8.28 -8.70 -2.66
CA ILE A 44 -7.67 -9.99 -2.32
C ILE A 44 -7.73 -10.23 -0.81
N ASP A 45 -7.75 -11.49 -0.38
CA ASP A 45 -7.50 -11.83 1.02
C ASP A 45 -6.03 -12.19 1.23
N PHE A 46 -5.32 -11.36 1.99
CA PHE A 46 -3.92 -11.64 2.34
C PHE A 46 -3.76 -12.96 3.11
N PHE A 47 -4.73 -13.37 3.92
CA PHE A 47 -4.62 -14.62 4.66
C PHE A 47 -4.79 -15.87 3.79
N ASP A 48 -5.33 -15.77 2.57
CA ASP A 48 -5.30 -16.89 1.62
C ASP A 48 -3.86 -17.26 1.24
N TYR A 49 -3.01 -16.25 0.99
CA TYR A 49 -1.59 -16.46 0.74
C TYR A 49 -0.88 -17.08 1.95
N ALA A 50 -1.18 -16.58 3.15
CA ALA A 50 -0.61 -17.12 4.39
C ALA A 50 -1.03 -18.58 4.63
N ARG A 51 -2.27 -18.95 4.30
CA ARG A 51 -2.78 -20.32 4.40
C ARG A 51 -2.12 -21.26 3.39
N ALA A 52 -2.03 -20.85 2.13
CA ALA A 52 -1.34 -21.61 1.08
C ALA A 52 0.13 -21.87 1.47
N LEU A 53 0.80 -20.87 2.03
CA LEU A 53 2.18 -20.98 2.49
C LEU A 53 2.32 -21.92 3.70
N ALA A 54 1.43 -21.79 4.68
CA ALA A 54 1.45 -22.66 5.85
C ALA A 54 1.29 -24.14 5.47
N LEU A 55 0.41 -24.42 4.50
CA LEU A 55 0.24 -25.76 3.94
C LEU A 55 1.51 -26.28 3.27
N LEU A 56 2.14 -25.47 2.41
CA LEU A 56 3.34 -25.87 1.66
C LEU A 56 4.53 -26.24 2.57
N HIS A 57 4.67 -25.55 3.70
CA HIS A 57 5.80 -25.73 4.61
C HIS A 57 5.48 -26.55 5.87
N GLY A 58 4.31 -27.17 5.96
CA GLY A 58 3.90 -27.94 7.14
C GLY A 58 3.81 -27.10 8.42
N LEU A 59 3.51 -25.81 8.28
CA LEU A 59 3.31 -24.88 9.40
C LEU A 59 1.85 -24.91 9.87
N PRO A 60 1.57 -24.51 11.13
CA PRO A 60 0.20 -24.33 11.58
C PRO A 60 -0.58 -23.39 10.66
N GLN A 61 -1.72 -23.86 10.15
CA GLN A 61 -2.55 -23.06 9.26
C GLN A 61 -3.20 -21.89 10.00
N VAL A 62 -3.26 -20.74 9.34
CA VAL A 62 -4.06 -19.61 9.80
C VAL A 62 -5.54 -20.02 9.78
N PRO A 63 -6.33 -19.72 10.82
CA PRO A 63 -7.73 -20.08 10.84
C PRO A 63 -8.49 -19.51 9.63
N ASN A 64 -9.41 -20.31 9.06
CA ASN A 64 -10.10 -19.93 7.82
C ASN A 64 -11.07 -18.76 7.94
N TYR A 65 -11.38 -18.34 9.17
CA TYR A 65 -12.22 -17.20 9.50
C TYR A 65 -11.42 -15.93 9.76
N TRP A 66 -10.10 -15.96 9.51
CA TRP A 66 -9.27 -14.76 9.49
C TRP A 66 -9.13 -14.28 8.05
N HIS A 67 -9.55 -13.04 7.81
CA HIS A 67 -9.43 -12.38 6.51
C HIS A 67 -8.73 -11.04 6.67
N ALA A 68 -7.88 -10.68 5.71
CA ALA A 68 -7.25 -9.38 5.61
C ALA A 68 -7.43 -8.89 4.17
N ASN A 69 -8.55 -8.20 3.95
CA ASN A 69 -8.99 -7.77 2.64
C ASN A 69 -8.20 -6.54 2.19
N VAL A 70 -7.47 -6.67 1.08
CA VAL A 70 -6.63 -5.61 0.50
C VAL A 70 -7.19 -5.23 -0.86
N TYR A 71 -7.49 -3.94 -1.04
CA TYR A 71 -7.80 -3.39 -2.36
C TYR A 71 -6.50 -3.16 -3.12
N MET A 72 -6.36 -3.81 -4.27
CA MET A 72 -5.21 -3.69 -5.14
C MET A 72 -5.62 -3.07 -6.46
N THR A 73 -4.84 -2.09 -6.93
CA THR A 73 -4.95 -1.57 -8.29
C THR A 73 -3.60 -1.69 -8.97
N TYR A 74 -3.63 -1.98 -10.26
CA TYR A 74 -2.43 -2.15 -11.07
C TYR A 74 -2.60 -1.44 -12.40
N VAL A 75 -1.53 -0.81 -12.87
CA VAL A 75 -1.43 -0.22 -14.21
C VAL A 75 -0.09 -0.65 -14.80
N ASN A 76 -0.10 -1.11 -16.03
CA ASN A 76 1.04 -1.55 -16.82
C ASN A 76 0.94 -0.93 -18.21
N LYS A 77 1.56 0.24 -18.36
CA LYS A 77 1.51 1.02 -19.59
C LYS A 77 2.90 1.52 -19.95
N MET A 78 3.29 1.35 -21.21
CA MET A 78 4.53 1.91 -21.76
C MET A 78 5.78 1.59 -20.92
N GLY A 79 5.84 0.42 -20.28
CA GLY A 79 6.99 0.02 -19.46
C GLY A 79 6.97 0.52 -18.02
N LEU A 80 6.02 1.39 -17.65
CA LEU A 80 5.70 1.73 -16.27
C LEU A 80 4.70 0.72 -15.70
N LYS A 81 5.05 0.13 -14.56
CA LYS A 81 4.18 -0.73 -13.77
C LYS A 81 3.91 -0.06 -12.42
N MET A 82 2.68 0.34 -12.17
CA MET A 82 2.22 0.88 -10.90
C MET A 82 1.36 -0.17 -10.21
N LEU A 83 1.61 -0.39 -8.92
CA LEU A 83 0.80 -1.20 -8.04
C LEU A 83 0.45 -0.36 -6.82
N TYR A 84 -0.84 -0.25 -6.50
CA TYR A 84 -1.31 0.28 -5.24
C TYR A 84 -1.94 -0.84 -4.42
N ALA A 85 -1.74 -0.76 -3.11
CA ALA A 85 -2.37 -1.66 -2.15
C ALA A 85 -2.86 -0.86 -0.94
N GLY A 86 -4.16 -0.97 -0.67
CA GLY A 86 -4.81 -0.34 0.49
C GLY A 86 -5.59 -1.36 1.33
N LEU A 87 -5.37 -1.38 2.64
CA LEU A 87 -6.08 -2.27 3.55
C LEU A 87 -7.54 -1.84 3.66
N ARG A 88 -8.50 -2.72 3.31
CA ARG A 88 -9.93 -2.48 3.48
C ARG A 88 -10.36 -2.79 4.90
N ASN A 89 -10.18 -4.04 5.31
CA ASN A 89 -10.53 -4.50 6.64
C ASN A 89 -9.82 -5.81 6.97
N ILE A 90 -9.81 -6.13 8.25
CA ILE A 90 -9.38 -7.41 8.81
C ILE A 90 -10.55 -7.98 9.59
N SER A 91 -10.93 -9.21 9.30
CA SER A 91 -11.89 -9.99 10.05
C SER A 91 -11.13 -11.04 10.85
N LEU A 92 -11.35 -11.10 12.16
CA LEU A 92 -10.80 -12.12 13.04
C LEU A 92 -11.96 -12.83 13.74
N ALA A 93 -12.56 -13.81 13.07
CA ALA A 93 -13.78 -14.51 13.50
C ALA A 93 -15.02 -13.59 13.61
N ASP A 94 -16.12 -14.13 14.14
CA ASP A 94 -17.37 -13.38 14.37
C ASP A 94 -17.26 -12.26 15.43
N GLN A 95 -16.06 -11.96 15.92
CA GLN A 95 -15.85 -11.17 17.13
C GLN A 95 -15.12 -9.84 16.91
N ALA A 96 -14.39 -9.65 15.80
CA ALA A 96 -13.65 -8.41 15.55
C ALA A 96 -13.49 -8.07 14.06
N TYR A 97 -13.91 -6.85 13.69
CA TYR A 97 -13.65 -6.21 12.40
C TYR A 97 -12.75 -5.01 12.61
N LEU A 98 -11.58 -5.04 11.98
CA LEU A 98 -10.52 -4.06 12.14
C LEU A 98 -10.26 -3.33 10.83
N THR A 99 -10.39 -2.00 10.84
CA THR A 99 -10.08 -1.14 9.69
C THR A 99 -8.96 -0.20 10.09
N ILE A 100 -7.74 -0.44 9.60
CA ILE A 100 -6.57 0.41 9.81
C ILE A 100 -6.22 1.04 8.47
N PRO A 101 -6.18 2.38 8.34
CA PRO A 101 -5.68 3.03 7.15
C PRO A 101 -4.24 2.63 6.89
N MET A 102 -4.01 1.89 5.81
CA MET A 102 -2.69 1.50 5.35
C MET A 102 -2.72 1.53 3.84
N GLN A 103 -1.82 2.31 3.24
CA GLN A 103 -1.74 2.48 1.79
C GLN A 103 -0.30 2.48 1.34
N THR A 104 -0.02 1.79 0.24
CA THR A 104 1.30 1.74 -0.36
C THR A 104 1.16 1.80 -1.87
N LEU A 105 1.93 2.70 -2.45
CA LEU A 105 2.16 2.81 -3.88
C LEU A 105 3.53 2.22 -4.19
N LEU A 106 3.59 1.39 -5.21
CA LEU A 106 4.82 0.74 -5.68
C LEU A 106 4.92 0.90 -7.20
N LEU A 107 6.07 1.35 -7.66
CA LEU A 107 6.31 1.77 -9.05
C LEU A 107 7.56 1.04 -9.55
N HIS A 108 7.42 0.33 -10.65
CA HIS A 108 8.53 -0.31 -11.36
C HIS A 108 8.61 0.22 -12.79
N TYR A 109 9.78 0.66 -13.21
CA TYR A 109 10.00 1.19 -14.54
C TYR A 109 11.47 1.11 -14.93
N LYS A 110 11.73 1.23 -16.24
CA LYS A 110 13.08 1.56 -16.70
C LYS A 110 13.31 3.05 -16.61
N THR A 111 14.46 3.46 -16.10
CA THR A 111 14.82 4.88 -15.95
C THR A 111 14.86 5.59 -17.31
N GLU A 112 14.82 6.93 -17.30
CA GLU A 112 14.71 7.76 -18.52
C GLU A 112 15.76 7.42 -19.59
N ASN A 113 17.01 7.13 -19.20
CA ASN A 113 18.07 6.75 -20.14
C ASN A 113 17.95 5.30 -20.65
N ASN A 114 16.85 4.61 -20.33
CA ASN A 114 16.57 3.20 -20.62
C ASN A 114 17.67 2.24 -20.08
N SER A 115 18.41 2.68 -19.07
CA SER A 115 19.63 2.04 -18.61
C SER A 115 19.34 0.99 -17.51
N ARG A 116 18.40 1.28 -16.62
CA ARG A 116 18.24 0.55 -15.34
C ARG A 116 16.79 0.27 -15.02
N ASP A 117 16.54 -0.79 -14.25
CA ASP A 117 15.24 -1.03 -13.63
C ASP A 117 15.22 -0.40 -12.22
N ALA A 118 14.27 0.52 -12.01
CA ALA A 118 14.02 1.17 -10.74
C ALA A 118 12.71 0.67 -10.14
N LEU A 119 12.73 0.48 -8.81
CA LEU A 119 11.57 0.17 -8.00
C LEU A 119 11.45 1.24 -6.91
N VAL A 120 10.35 1.97 -6.89
CA VAL A 120 10.08 3.02 -5.91
C VAL A 120 8.81 2.67 -5.14
N ALA A 121 8.80 2.91 -3.82
CA ALA A 121 7.64 2.75 -2.98
C ALA A 121 7.41 3.99 -2.10
N SER A 122 6.15 4.37 -1.95
CA SER A 122 5.69 5.40 -1.03
C SER A 122 4.54 4.82 -0.20
N SER A 123 4.60 4.97 1.12
CA SER A 123 3.55 4.46 2.00
C SER A 123 3.16 5.47 3.08
N PHE A 124 1.85 5.56 3.29
CA PHE A 124 1.28 6.21 4.45
C PHE A 124 1.52 5.38 5.71
N LEU A 125 2.04 6.02 6.77
CA LEU A 125 2.32 5.37 8.05
C LEU A 125 1.28 5.69 9.11
N MET A 126 0.99 6.97 9.35
CA MET A 126 0.02 7.38 10.38
C MET A 126 -0.37 8.85 10.28
N LEU A 127 -1.50 9.16 10.93
CA LEU A 127 -1.77 10.50 11.44
C LEU A 127 -1.05 10.69 12.77
N MET A 128 -0.61 11.90 13.04
CA MET A 128 0.08 12.26 14.28
C MET A 128 -0.45 13.60 14.77
N GLY A 129 -1.04 13.59 15.96
CA GLY A 129 -1.28 14.82 16.71
C GLY A 129 0.02 15.27 17.35
N PHE A 130 0.23 16.58 17.46
CA PHE A 130 1.36 17.12 18.21
C PHE A 130 1.03 18.51 18.74
N ASN A 131 1.82 18.98 19.70
CA ASN A 131 1.85 20.40 20.04
C ASN A 131 3.28 20.87 20.26
N ASP A 132 3.56 22.09 19.83
CA ASP A 132 4.87 22.68 20.01
C ASP A 132 5.11 22.97 21.49
N THR A 133 6.37 22.89 21.89
CA THR A 133 6.83 23.26 23.22
C THR A 133 7.78 24.44 23.12
N VAL A 134 8.09 25.04 24.26
CA VAL A 134 9.14 26.09 24.34
C VAL A 134 10.52 25.61 23.87
N ASN A 135 10.71 24.29 23.72
CA ASN A 135 11.96 23.67 23.29
C ASN A 135 11.84 23.04 21.90
N SER A 136 10.76 23.26 21.15
CA SER A 136 10.65 22.76 19.77
C SER A 136 11.85 23.21 18.96
N ILE A 137 12.41 22.26 18.23
CA ILE A 137 13.54 22.46 17.31
C ILE A 137 13.00 22.92 15.96
N TYR A 138 11.84 22.38 15.56
CA TYR A 138 11.18 22.67 14.30
C TYR A 138 9.78 23.22 14.58
N PRO A 139 9.61 24.55 14.68
CA PRO A 139 8.29 25.14 14.86
C PRO A 139 7.30 24.61 13.82
N ASP A 140 6.07 24.35 14.27
CA ASP A 140 4.97 23.90 13.43
C ASP A 140 5.21 22.55 12.72
N SER A 141 6.20 21.77 13.15
CA SER A 141 6.47 20.41 12.66
C SER A 141 6.89 19.47 13.79
N PRO A 142 6.24 18.31 13.96
CA PRO A 142 6.44 17.48 15.13
C PRO A 142 7.89 17.02 15.26
N ASP A 143 8.50 17.23 16.41
CA ASP A 143 9.87 16.84 16.71
C ASP A 143 10.06 16.16 18.08
N ARG A 144 11.28 15.72 18.33
CA ARG A 144 11.65 14.93 19.52
C ARG A 144 11.48 15.68 20.86
N ASN A 145 11.32 17.00 20.84
CA ASN A 145 11.09 17.84 22.01
C ASN A 145 9.60 18.14 22.26
N ASP A 146 8.72 17.73 21.35
CA ASP A 146 7.29 18.01 21.43
C ASP A 146 6.51 16.96 22.20
N THR A 147 5.24 17.27 22.49
CA THR A 147 4.28 16.21 22.86
C THR A 147 3.72 15.62 21.58
N LEU A 148 3.93 14.31 21.41
CA LEU A 148 3.55 13.61 20.19
C LEU A 148 2.53 12.52 20.50
N TRP A 149 1.46 12.47 19.70
CA TRP A 149 0.44 11.45 19.78
C TRP A 149 0.31 10.73 18.44
N ALA A 150 0.74 9.48 18.41
CA ALA A 150 0.45 8.63 17.26
C ALA A 150 -1.04 8.26 17.27
N SER A 151 -1.72 8.49 16.16
CA SER A 151 -3.15 8.26 16.00
C SER A 151 -3.36 6.95 15.22
N PHE A 152 -3.65 5.86 15.94
CA PHE A 152 -3.92 4.56 15.32
C PHE A 152 -5.38 4.17 15.43
N SER A 153 -5.97 3.82 14.30
CA SER A 153 -7.28 3.18 14.28
C SER A 153 -7.23 1.86 15.04
N PHE A 154 -7.95 1.77 16.15
CA PHE A 154 -8.11 0.55 16.91
C PHE A 154 -9.45 -0.03 16.51
N GLY A 155 -9.56 -0.81 15.44
CA GLY A 155 -10.83 -1.44 15.04
C GLY A 155 -11.24 -2.59 15.97
N VAL A 156 -11.41 -2.28 17.25
CA VAL A 156 -11.75 -3.20 18.33
C VAL A 156 -12.87 -2.55 19.14
N ASN A 157 -14.00 -3.23 19.30
CA ASN A 157 -15.14 -2.65 19.99
C ASN A 157 -14.89 -2.54 21.51
N LEU A 158 -14.55 -1.35 22.00
CA LEU A 158 -14.33 -1.11 23.42
C LEU A 158 -15.58 -1.30 24.30
N ASN A 159 -16.79 -1.39 23.73
CA ASN A 159 -17.99 -1.72 24.52
C ASN A 159 -17.88 -3.10 25.17
N GLN A 160 -17.07 -4.01 24.63
CA GLN A 160 -16.79 -5.31 25.26
C GLN A 160 -15.90 -5.17 26.51
N ILE A 161 -15.01 -4.17 26.54
CA ILE A 161 -14.09 -3.92 27.66
C ILE A 161 -14.74 -3.01 28.70
N PHE A 162 -15.60 -2.08 28.27
CA PHE A 162 -16.31 -1.12 29.10
C PHE A 162 -17.81 -1.10 28.78
N PRO A 163 -18.58 -2.12 29.19
CA PRO A 163 -19.99 -2.27 28.82
C PRO A 163 -20.90 -1.14 29.34
N ASN A 164 -20.45 -0.41 30.35
CA ASN A 164 -21.20 0.69 30.97
C ASN A 164 -20.74 2.08 30.51
N ALA A 165 -19.75 2.15 29.61
CA ALA A 165 -19.29 3.41 29.04
C ALA A 165 -19.82 3.56 27.61
N SER A 166 -20.34 4.74 27.28
CA SER A 166 -20.85 5.07 25.94
C SER A 166 -19.73 5.51 25.00
N PHE A 167 -18.71 4.67 24.84
CA PHE A 167 -17.62 4.91 23.88
C PHE A 167 -18.16 4.98 22.45
N PRO A 168 -17.47 5.72 21.54
CA PRO A 168 -17.81 5.67 20.13
C PRO A 168 -17.69 4.22 19.64
N ALA A 169 -18.64 3.81 18.82
CA ALA A 169 -18.57 2.49 18.20
C ALA A 169 -17.31 2.42 17.32
N PHE A 170 -16.48 1.41 17.54
CA PHE A 170 -15.32 1.13 16.69
C PHE A 170 -15.80 0.44 15.41
N ASN A 171 -16.44 1.22 14.57
CA ASN A 171 -17.10 0.77 13.36
C ASN A 171 -16.51 1.43 12.11
N SER A 172 -15.22 1.76 12.16
CA SER A 172 -14.46 2.30 11.03
C SER A 172 -14.76 1.49 9.77
N LYS A 173 -15.28 2.13 8.73
CA LYS A 173 -15.61 1.49 7.45
C LYS A 173 -14.62 1.92 6.39
N SER A 174 -14.33 1.04 5.44
CA SER A 174 -13.58 1.37 4.23
C SER A 174 -14.50 1.33 3.01
N GLU A 175 -14.39 2.33 2.16
CA GLU A 175 -14.97 2.39 0.82
C GLU A 175 -13.83 2.47 -0.20
N VAL A 176 -14.01 1.81 -1.34
CA VAL A 176 -13.05 1.86 -2.45
C VAL A 176 -13.57 2.83 -3.50
N TYR A 177 -12.67 3.63 -4.05
CA TYR A 177 -12.93 4.35 -5.28
C TYR A 177 -12.37 3.51 -6.43
N PRO A 178 -13.25 2.96 -7.29
CA PRO A 178 -12.84 2.03 -8.33
C PRO A 178 -11.79 2.64 -9.26
N LEU A 179 -10.89 1.78 -9.74
CA LEU A 179 -9.97 2.14 -10.81
C LEU A 179 -10.75 2.49 -12.07
N THR A 180 -10.50 3.68 -12.58
CA THR A 180 -11.04 4.19 -13.85
C THR A 180 -9.89 4.69 -14.71
N SER A 181 -10.06 4.66 -16.03
CA SER A 181 -9.08 5.16 -16.99
C SER A 181 -9.71 6.17 -17.94
N SER A 182 -8.92 7.11 -18.44
CA SER A 182 -9.31 8.01 -19.53
C SER A 182 -9.41 7.27 -20.87
N GLU A 183 -10.12 7.86 -21.84
CA GLU A 183 -10.28 7.28 -23.18
C GLU A 183 -8.96 7.16 -23.95
N ASP A 184 -8.01 8.08 -23.73
CA ASP A 184 -6.67 8.04 -24.32
C ASP A 184 -5.76 6.97 -23.68
N GLY A 185 -6.19 6.36 -22.57
CA GLY A 185 -5.41 5.36 -21.83
C GLY A 185 -4.10 5.92 -21.27
N LEU A 186 -4.06 7.20 -20.89
CA LEU A 186 -2.91 7.88 -20.29
C LEU A 186 -3.16 8.38 -18.86
N THR A 187 -4.40 8.34 -18.38
CA THR A 187 -4.76 8.75 -17.01
C THR A 187 -5.57 7.67 -16.31
N TRP A 188 -5.24 7.39 -15.05
CA TRP A 188 -5.99 6.48 -14.18
C TRP A 188 -6.32 7.14 -12.85
N LYS A 189 -7.50 6.86 -12.32
CA LYS A 189 -7.94 7.34 -11.00
C LYS A 189 -8.44 6.19 -10.14
N TRP A 190 -8.04 6.17 -8.87
CA TRP A 190 -8.48 5.20 -7.86
C TRP A 190 -8.30 5.78 -6.47
N GLY A 191 -8.77 5.08 -5.43
CA GLY A 191 -8.54 5.55 -4.07
C GLY A 191 -9.28 4.74 -3.02
N MET A 192 -9.20 5.21 -1.78
CA MET A 192 -9.90 4.64 -0.64
C MET A 192 -10.31 5.71 0.35
N LYS A 193 -11.49 5.50 0.93
CA LYS A 193 -12.07 6.35 1.98
C LYS A 193 -12.34 5.53 3.21
N TYR A 194 -11.80 5.97 4.35
CA TYR A 194 -12.09 5.42 5.66
C TYR A 194 -13.07 6.35 6.36
N THR A 195 -14.19 5.87 6.87
CA THR A 195 -15.19 6.69 7.58
C THR A 195 -15.41 6.19 9.00
N ASN A 196 -15.86 7.08 9.88
CA ASN A 196 -15.97 6.81 11.33
C ASN A 196 -14.64 6.33 11.91
N LEU A 197 -13.54 6.91 11.44
CA LEU A 197 -12.19 6.49 11.79
C LEU A 197 -11.97 6.79 13.27
N THR A 198 -12.09 5.76 14.11
CA THR A 198 -11.89 5.87 15.55
C THR A 198 -10.46 5.48 15.89
N ALA A 199 -9.68 6.44 16.36
CA ALA A 199 -8.25 6.29 16.59
C ALA A 199 -7.86 6.55 18.04
N LEU A 200 -7.00 5.68 18.56
CA LEU A 200 -6.36 5.87 19.85
C LEU A 200 -5.16 6.80 19.66
N TRP A 201 -5.10 7.84 20.49
CA TRP A 201 -3.97 8.75 20.57
C TRP A 201 -3.04 8.26 21.66
N ILE A 202 -1.90 7.74 21.24
CA ILE A 202 -0.89 7.15 22.13
C ILE A 202 0.33 8.04 22.14
N THR A 203 0.79 8.42 23.34
CA THR A 203 2.00 9.23 23.46
C THR A 203 3.21 8.46 22.95
N ILE A 204 3.96 9.07 22.05
CA ILE A 204 5.22 8.52 21.53
C ILE A 204 6.39 9.41 21.97
N ASN A 205 7.55 8.78 22.15
CA ASN A 205 8.80 9.48 22.35
C ASN A 205 9.76 9.09 21.23
N LEU A 206 10.32 10.10 20.56
CA LEU A 206 11.32 9.95 19.51
C LEU A 206 12.76 10.05 20.05
N LYS A 207 12.94 10.30 21.36
CA LYS A 207 14.22 10.23 22.08
C LYS A 207 14.45 8.83 22.70
N ASP A 208 15.72 8.55 22.99
CA ASP A 208 16.26 7.48 23.85
C ASP A 208 15.37 6.23 24.04
N GLU A 209 15.74 5.17 23.30
CA GLU A 209 15.05 3.87 23.16
C GLU A 209 13.77 3.84 22.32
N ASN A 210 13.27 4.99 21.85
CA ASN A 210 12.11 5.12 20.94
C ASN A 210 10.90 4.33 21.46
N LYS A 211 10.39 4.75 22.63
CA LYS A 211 9.31 4.07 23.34
C LYS A 211 7.96 4.69 23.00
N THR A 212 6.96 3.83 22.85
CA THR A 212 5.55 4.21 22.83
C THR A 212 4.96 3.91 24.19
N ASP A 213 4.33 4.90 24.83
CA ASP A 213 3.61 4.67 26.09
C ASP A 213 2.22 4.08 25.81
N ILE A 214 2.20 2.76 25.61
CA ILE A 214 0.97 1.99 25.43
C ILE A 214 0.18 1.80 26.74
N SER A 215 0.75 2.18 27.90
CA SER A 215 0.14 1.94 29.20
C SER A 215 -0.96 2.95 29.53
N ARG A 216 -0.86 4.15 28.95
CA ARG A 216 -1.82 5.24 29.15
C ARG A 216 -2.06 6.00 27.85
N PRO A 217 -3.07 5.62 27.04
CA PRO A 217 -3.45 6.45 25.91
C PRO A 217 -3.89 7.83 26.39
N TRP A 218 -3.52 8.87 25.64
CA TRP A 218 -3.92 10.23 25.94
C TRP A 218 -5.40 10.45 25.63
N GLY A 219 -5.86 9.92 24.50
CA GLY A 219 -7.25 10.04 24.14
C GLY A 219 -7.74 9.07 23.08
N LEU A 220 -9.05 9.16 22.80
CA LEU A 220 -9.73 8.45 21.73
C LEU A 220 -10.43 9.48 20.85
N ALA A 221 -9.98 9.61 19.60
CA ALA A 221 -10.53 10.52 18.62
C ALA A 221 -11.42 9.78 17.62
N THR A 222 -12.45 10.44 17.11
CA THR A 222 -13.23 9.97 15.97
C THR A 222 -13.20 11.01 14.86
N TYR A 223 -12.65 10.66 13.70
CA TYR A 223 -12.67 11.49 12.51
C TYR A 223 -13.84 11.11 11.60
N ASP A 224 -14.37 12.10 10.87
CA ASP A 224 -15.40 11.88 9.86
C ASP A 224 -14.89 10.97 8.74
N GLU A 225 -13.70 11.27 8.23
CA GLU A 225 -13.04 10.47 7.22
C GLU A 225 -11.52 10.55 7.28
N LEU A 226 -10.88 9.60 6.62
CA LEU A 226 -9.53 9.73 6.08
C LEU A 226 -9.59 9.19 4.66
N THR A 227 -9.40 10.04 3.68
CA THR A 227 -9.58 9.70 2.26
C THR A 227 -8.29 9.92 1.51
N PHE A 228 -8.02 9.05 0.53
CA PHE A 228 -6.89 9.16 -0.37
C PHE A 228 -7.38 8.85 -1.78
N ASN A 229 -7.22 9.81 -2.68
CA ASN A 229 -7.47 9.67 -4.11
C ASN A 229 -6.15 9.80 -4.84
N TYR A 230 -5.94 8.93 -5.82
CA TYR A 230 -4.75 8.95 -6.65
C TYR A 230 -5.16 9.22 -8.08
N THR A 231 -4.36 10.06 -8.75
CA THR A 231 -4.42 10.21 -10.20
C THR A 231 -3.05 9.94 -10.78
N LEU A 232 -2.91 8.86 -11.56
CA LEU A 232 -1.72 8.61 -12.38
C LEU A 232 -1.93 9.25 -13.75
N THR A 233 -0.99 10.06 -14.21
CA THR A 233 -0.95 10.59 -15.58
C THR A 233 0.40 10.30 -16.22
N ILE A 234 0.39 9.74 -17.43
CA ILE A 234 1.58 9.40 -18.20
C ILE A 234 1.76 10.39 -19.35
N ASP A 235 2.91 11.06 -19.36
CA ASP A 235 3.39 11.90 -20.44
C ASP A 235 4.62 11.25 -21.09
N ALA A 236 4.37 10.42 -22.10
CA ALA A 236 5.41 9.70 -22.81
C ALA A 236 6.35 10.63 -23.61
N ASN A 237 5.88 11.81 -24.03
CA ASN A 237 6.71 12.74 -24.81
C ASN A 237 7.80 13.38 -23.94
N ASN A 238 7.47 13.64 -22.67
CA ASN A 238 8.38 14.22 -21.70
C ASN A 238 9.04 13.18 -20.79
N HIS A 239 8.92 11.88 -21.11
CA HIS A 239 9.51 10.78 -20.34
C HIS A 239 9.12 10.77 -18.86
N LYS A 240 7.88 11.18 -18.56
CA LYS A 240 7.40 11.40 -17.19
C LYS A 240 6.07 10.73 -16.90
N ALA A 241 5.93 10.22 -15.69
CA ALA A 241 4.64 9.89 -15.13
C ALA A 241 4.46 10.62 -13.80
N THR A 242 3.26 11.13 -13.55
CA THR A 242 2.94 11.88 -12.33
C THR A 242 1.85 11.16 -11.56
N ILE A 243 1.95 11.20 -10.23
CA ILE A 243 0.92 10.71 -9.33
C ILE A 243 0.58 11.82 -8.34
N THR A 244 -0.63 12.35 -8.43
CA THR A 244 -1.20 13.19 -7.38
C THR A 244 -1.86 12.31 -6.34
N GLN A 245 -1.79 12.70 -5.08
CA GLN A 245 -2.42 12.01 -3.95
C GLN A 245 -3.30 13.01 -3.18
N ASP A 246 -4.51 13.28 -3.66
CA ASP A 246 -5.45 14.11 -2.92
C ASP A 246 -5.91 13.37 -1.66
N HIS A 247 -5.49 13.82 -0.48
CA HIS A 247 -5.97 13.29 0.78
C HIS A 247 -6.86 14.27 1.55
N VAL A 248 -7.82 13.71 2.26
CA VAL A 248 -8.73 14.43 3.13
C VAL A 248 -8.60 13.87 4.53
N ILE A 249 -8.26 14.73 5.51
CA ILE A 249 -8.43 14.40 6.93
C ILE A 249 -9.75 15.03 7.35
N GLY A 250 -10.75 14.18 7.61
CA GLY A 250 -12.05 14.62 8.05
C GLY A 250 -12.01 15.26 9.44
N ARG A 251 -13.02 16.07 9.71
CA ARG A 251 -13.20 16.73 10.99
C ARG A 251 -13.24 15.74 12.14
N MET A 252 -12.70 16.14 13.29
CA MET A 252 -12.83 15.40 14.53
C MET A 252 -14.22 15.66 15.13
N ARG A 253 -15.02 14.60 15.30
CA ARG A 253 -16.36 14.68 15.89
C ARG A 253 -16.35 14.54 17.40
N ASP A 254 -15.48 13.67 17.88
CA ASP A 254 -15.39 13.31 19.29
C ASP A 254 -13.93 13.16 19.67
N LEU A 255 -13.56 13.71 20.82
CA LEU A 255 -12.29 13.46 21.50
C LEU A 255 -12.56 13.10 22.95
N TRP A 256 -12.12 11.92 23.36
CA TRP A 256 -12.17 11.49 24.75
C TRP A 256 -10.78 11.62 25.32
N VAL A 257 -10.58 12.52 26.27
CA VAL A 257 -9.30 12.70 26.97
C VAL A 257 -9.36 11.94 28.28
N PHE A 258 -8.35 11.10 28.53
CA PHE A 258 -8.29 10.26 29.73
C PHE A 258 -7.36 10.87 30.79
N TYR A 259 -7.86 11.05 32.01
CA TYR A 259 -7.09 11.61 33.14
C TYR A 259 -6.61 10.55 34.14
N GLY A 260 -7.09 9.31 34.00
CA GLY A 260 -6.79 8.18 34.89
C GLY A 260 -6.19 6.98 34.16
N TRP A 261 -5.95 5.90 34.91
CA TRP A 261 -5.59 4.60 34.32
C TRP A 261 -6.78 4.03 33.54
N PHE A 262 -6.50 3.35 32.43
CA PHE A 262 -7.52 2.78 31.54
C PHE A 262 -8.51 1.83 32.25
N ILE A 263 -8.17 1.30 33.43
CA ILE A 263 -9.00 0.38 34.23
C ILE A 263 -10.15 1.10 34.97
N ILE A 264 -9.99 2.40 35.31
CA ILE A 264 -11.03 3.24 35.90
C ILE A 264 -11.08 4.53 35.07
N PRO A 265 -11.90 4.58 34.01
CA PRO A 265 -11.81 5.65 33.03
C PRO A 265 -12.42 6.93 33.62
N LEU A 266 -11.57 7.80 34.17
CA LEU A 266 -11.88 9.22 34.34
C LEU A 266 -11.61 9.90 33.01
N TYR A 267 -12.65 10.45 32.40
CA TYR A 267 -12.56 11.07 31.08
C TYR A 267 -13.39 12.34 30.96
N ALA A 268 -12.95 13.21 30.05
CA ALA A 268 -13.77 14.25 29.44
C ALA A 268 -13.96 13.92 27.95
N ARG A 269 -15.20 14.00 27.48
CA ARG A 269 -15.56 13.88 26.08
C ARG A 269 -15.85 15.27 25.53
N TYR A 270 -15.10 15.67 24.53
CA TYR A 270 -15.28 16.91 23.77
C TYR A 270 -15.96 16.59 22.44
N ASN A 271 -16.95 17.39 22.06
CA ASN A 271 -17.57 17.36 20.73
C ASN A 271 -17.94 18.78 20.28
N SER A 272 -18.63 18.94 19.15
CA SER A 272 -19.02 20.25 18.62
C SER A 272 -19.99 21.06 19.49
N THR A 273 -20.58 20.45 20.53
CA THR A 273 -21.61 21.08 21.38
C THR A 273 -21.16 21.36 22.81
N GLY A 274 -20.01 20.83 23.21
CA GLY A 274 -19.39 21.10 24.51
C GLY A 274 -18.58 19.92 25.07
N THR A 275 -18.30 20.01 26.36
CA THR A 275 -17.54 19.01 27.13
C THR A 275 -18.47 18.23 28.05
N TYR A 276 -18.30 16.91 28.11
CA TYR A 276 -19.17 15.99 28.84
C TYR A 276 -18.37 14.98 29.66
N SER A 277 -18.93 14.50 30.77
CA SER A 277 -18.41 13.34 31.51
C SER A 277 -19.58 12.51 32.05
N TYR A 278 -19.52 11.19 31.85
CA TYR A 278 -20.61 10.26 32.18
C TYR A 278 -22.02 10.73 31.73
N GLY A 279 -22.08 11.34 30.53
CA GLY A 279 -23.32 11.86 29.92
C GLY A 279 -23.78 13.23 30.44
N LYS A 280 -23.12 13.82 31.45
CA LYS A 280 -23.43 15.15 31.96
C LYS A 280 -22.55 16.20 31.28
N LYS A 281 -23.15 17.30 30.82
CA LYS A 281 -22.41 18.45 30.29
C LYS A 281 -21.65 19.12 31.42
N LEU A 282 -20.34 19.33 31.24
CA LEU A 282 -19.45 20.00 32.18
C LEU A 282 -19.26 21.47 31.82
N SER A 283 -19.11 21.77 30.53
CA SER A 283 -18.90 23.12 30.02
C SER A 283 -19.37 23.24 28.56
N ASN A 284 -19.40 24.47 28.05
CA ASN A 284 -19.65 24.75 26.63
C ASN A 284 -18.36 24.71 25.77
N GLU A 285 -17.19 24.44 26.37
CA GLU A 285 -15.93 24.27 25.62
C GLU A 285 -16.09 23.11 24.64
N THR A 286 -16.01 23.41 23.34
CA THR A 286 -16.14 22.42 22.27
C THR A 286 -14.81 21.71 22.03
N ILE A 287 -14.84 20.69 21.18
CA ILE A 287 -13.62 20.03 20.69
C ILE A 287 -12.68 21.00 19.98
N TYR A 288 -13.21 21.97 19.23
CA TYR A 288 -12.40 22.93 18.48
C TYR A 288 -11.75 23.94 19.44
N ASP A 289 -12.50 24.44 20.42
CA ASP A 289 -11.96 25.31 21.48
C ASP A 289 -10.86 24.60 22.27
N PHE A 290 -11.06 23.31 22.58
CA PHE A 290 -10.08 22.52 23.33
C PHE A 290 -8.79 22.33 22.51
N LEU A 291 -8.89 21.91 21.26
CA LEU A 291 -7.71 21.68 20.41
C LEU A 291 -6.94 22.98 20.17
N ASP A 292 -7.65 24.08 19.91
CA ASP A 292 -7.06 25.42 19.74
C ASP A 292 -6.34 25.91 21.02
N LYS A 293 -7.02 25.85 22.16
CA LYS A 293 -6.47 26.25 23.46
C LYS A 293 -5.24 25.44 23.87
N HIS A 294 -5.12 24.19 23.40
CA HIS A 294 -4.01 23.30 23.69
C HIS A 294 -2.95 23.25 22.57
N ASP A 295 -3.07 24.11 21.55
CA ASP A 295 -2.19 24.17 20.36
C ASP A 295 -1.98 22.80 19.71
N VAL A 296 -3.06 22.00 19.61
CA VAL A 296 -2.98 20.64 19.06
C VAL A 296 -3.06 20.69 17.54
N LYS A 297 -1.93 20.42 16.91
CA LYS A 297 -1.73 20.36 15.46
C LYS A 297 -1.83 18.93 14.93
N MET A 298 -1.90 18.78 13.61
CA MET A 298 -1.96 17.48 12.93
C MET A 298 -0.85 17.33 11.89
N SER A 299 -0.32 16.13 11.74
CA SER A 299 0.66 15.77 10.72
C SER A 299 0.38 14.40 10.10
N ILE A 300 0.77 14.23 8.85
CA ILE A 300 0.87 12.93 8.18
C ILE A 300 2.34 12.50 8.16
N VAL A 301 2.58 11.23 8.48
CA VAL A 301 3.88 10.59 8.33
C VAL A 301 3.86 9.64 7.15
N ASN A 302 4.82 9.81 6.23
CA ASN A 302 5.04 8.90 5.11
C ASN A 302 6.49 8.41 5.09
N PHE A 303 6.72 7.28 4.43
CA PHE A 303 8.08 6.85 4.09
C PHE A 303 8.24 6.59 2.60
N GLN A 304 9.43 6.92 2.10
CA GLN A 304 9.83 6.71 0.72
C GLN A 304 11.00 5.73 0.66
N THR A 305 10.93 4.75 -0.25
CA THR A 305 12.03 3.84 -0.54
C THR A 305 12.20 3.65 -2.04
N SER A 306 13.43 3.39 -2.47
CA SER A 306 13.81 3.13 -3.83
C SER A 306 14.90 2.07 -3.86
N ILE A 307 14.84 1.21 -4.86
CA ILE A 307 15.77 0.12 -5.07
C ILE A 307 16.04 0.03 -6.56
N MET A 308 17.30 -0.18 -6.91
CA MET A 308 17.70 -0.48 -8.27
C MET A 308 18.40 -1.83 -8.28
N LEU A 309 18.35 -2.55 -9.41
CA LEU A 309 18.89 -3.92 -9.44
C LEU A 309 20.40 -3.94 -9.17
N GLU A 310 21.15 -3.09 -9.87
CA GLU A 310 22.61 -3.11 -9.93
C GLU A 310 23.27 -1.84 -9.36
N HIS A 311 22.47 -0.88 -8.87
CA HIS A 311 22.91 0.43 -8.43
C HIS A 311 22.38 0.78 -7.05
N ASP A 312 23.05 1.70 -6.37
CA ASP A 312 22.53 2.32 -5.15
C ASP A 312 21.78 3.61 -5.49
N THR A 313 20.94 4.06 -4.56
CA THR A 313 20.18 5.31 -4.70
C THR A 313 20.48 6.25 -3.55
N TYR A 314 20.39 7.55 -3.83
CA TYR A 314 20.48 8.59 -2.83
C TYR A 314 19.42 9.66 -3.08
N SER A 315 18.98 10.33 -2.02
CA SER A 315 17.96 11.38 -2.09
C SER A 315 18.50 12.69 -1.54
N VAL A 316 18.20 13.78 -2.24
CA VAL A 316 18.60 15.14 -1.86
C VAL A 316 17.45 16.13 -1.95
N SER A 317 17.53 17.21 -1.17
CA SER A 317 16.65 18.37 -1.31
C SER A 317 16.96 19.13 -2.61
N ALA A 318 16.12 20.08 -2.99
CA ALA A 318 16.37 20.97 -4.12
C ALA A 318 17.71 21.74 -4.02
N ASN A 319 18.24 21.93 -2.82
CA ASN A 319 19.54 22.59 -2.58
C ASN A 319 20.73 21.61 -2.57
N GLY A 320 20.49 20.31 -2.82
CA GLY A 320 21.52 19.27 -2.82
C GLY A 320 21.87 18.72 -1.44
N GLU A 321 21.09 19.05 -0.39
CA GLU A 321 21.31 18.50 0.94
C GLU A 321 20.84 17.05 1.00
N ASN A 322 21.64 16.16 1.58
CA ASN A 322 21.23 14.78 1.80
C ASN A 322 20.04 14.74 2.78
N VAL A 323 18.94 14.11 2.38
CA VAL A 323 17.74 13.99 3.22
C VAL A 323 17.60 12.65 3.93
N THR A 324 18.46 11.67 3.62
CA THR A 324 18.44 10.36 4.28
C THR A 324 18.89 10.49 5.72
N ASP A 325 17.99 10.13 6.64
CA ASP A 325 18.21 10.23 8.10
C ASP A 325 18.58 11.65 8.57
N ASN A 326 18.23 12.67 7.79
CA ASN A 326 18.45 14.08 8.10
C ASN A 326 17.13 14.87 8.13
N GLU A 327 17.13 15.96 8.87
CA GLU A 327 15.95 16.81 9.08
C GLU A 327 16.06 18.06 8.21
N VAL A 328 15.42 18.04 7.03
CA VAL A 328 15.52 19.11 6.02
C VAL A 328 14.12 19.62 5.68
N PHE A 329 13.92 20.94 5.74
CA PHE A 329 12.67 21.56 5.31
C PHE A 329 12.55 21.53 3.79
N VAL A 330 11.38 21.11 3.32
CA VAL A 330 11.09 20.96 1.89
C VAL A 330 9.71 21.51 1.49
N SER A 331 9.02 22.25 2.36
CA SER A 331 7.65 22.78 2.15
C SER A 331 7.41 23.39 0.77
N ASN A 332 8.33 24.23 0.30
CA ASN A 332 8.24 24.96 -0.97
C ASN A 332 9.15 24.37 -2.06
N SER A 333 9.57 23.10 -1.93
CA SER A 333 10.56 22.48 -2.81
C SER A 333 10.23 21.01 -3.08
N SER A 334 11.23 20.21 -3.46
CA SER A 334 11.08 18.78 -3.68
C SER A 334 12.24 18.00 -3.06
N VAL A 335 12.01 16.69 -2.90
CA VAL A 335 13.04 15.69 -2.67
C VAL A 335 13.23 14.90 -3.95
N SER A 336 14.45 14.93 -4.48
CA SER A 336 14.85 14.21 -5.68
C SER A 336 15.65 12.97 -5.32
N THR A 337 15.32 11.83 -5.92
CA THR A 337 16.09 10.59 -5.80
C THR A 337 16.86 10.32 -7.08
N TYR A 338 18.13 9.99 -6.91
CA TYR A 338 19.08 9.71 -7.97
C TYR A 338 19.65 8.30 -7.81
N ALA A 339 20.09 7.72 -8.92
CA ALA A 339 21.01 6.61 -8.91
C ALA A 339 22.43 7.10 -8.57
N ASP A 340 23.30 6.20 -8.11
CA ASP A 340 24.70 6.46 -7.73
C ASP A 340 25.59 7.13 -8.79
N ASP A 341 25.18 7.15 -10.05
CA ASP A 341 25.86 7.83 -11.15
C ASP A 341 25.27 9.21 -11.52
N GLY A 342 24.26 9.67 -10.78
CA GLY A 342 23.61 10.97 -10.96
C GLY A 342 22.38 10.95 -11.88
N GLU A 343 21.93 9.81 -12.40
CA GLU A 343 20.65 9.74 -13.13
C GLU A 343 19.48 9.99 -12.17
N LYS A 344 18.63 10.99 -12.45
CA LYS A 344 17.43 11.27 -11.66
C LYS A 344 16.36 10.22 -11.98
N ILE A 345 15.80 9.58 -10.96
CA ILE A 345 14.80 8.51 -11.14
C ILE A 345 13.41 8.89 -10.61
N PHE A 346 13.35 9.72 -9.56
CA PHE A 346 12.11 10.05 -8.88
C PHE A 346 12.18 11.44 -8.23
N ASP A 347 11.02 12.09 -8.09
CA ASP A 347 10.86 13.36 -7.39
C ASP A 347 9.56 13.37 -6.58
N ALA A 348 9.63 13.78 -5.32
CA ALA A 348 8.47 14.11 -4.50
C ALA A 348 8.43 15.62 -4.31
N SER A 349 7.44 16.28 -4.92
CA SER A 349 7.32 17.73 -4.93
C SER A 349 6.24 18.20 -3.97
N PHE A 350 6.64 19.07 -3.06
CA PHE A 350 5.78 19.68 -2.04
C PHE A 350 5.46 21.14 -2.39
N GLY A 351 6.38 21.84 -3.07
CA GLY A 351 6.20 23.23 -3.48
C GLY A 351 5.11 23.46 -4.54
N VAL A 352 4.67 22.42 -5.26
CA VAL A 352 3.49 22.54 -6.14
C VAL A 352 2.21 22.75 -5.33
N LYS A 353 2.23 22.36 -4.05
CA LYS A 353 1.09 22.35 -3.13
C LYS A 353 1.56 22.72 -1.73
N GLU A 354 2.18 23.88 -1.60
CA GLU A 354 2.67 24.41 -0.32
C GLU A 354 1.55 24.75 0.66
N ASN A 355 0.31 24.84 0.17
CA ASN A 355 -0.87 25.16 0.96
C ASN A 355 -1.87 24.01 1.09
N TYR A 356 -2.62 24.02 2.18
CA TYR A 356 -3.78 23.15 2.41
C TYR A 356 -5.04 23.98 2.66
N ASN A 357 -6.21 23.38 2.40
CA ASN A 357 -7.50 23.99 2.69
C ASN A 357 -8.06 23.45 4.01
N LEU A 358 -8.49 24.36 4.88
CA LEU A 358 -9.12 24.06 6.16
C LEU A 358 -10.60 24.50 6.13
N PHE A 359 -11.51 23.58 6.40
CA PHE A 359 -12.95 23.83 6.36
C PHE A 359 -13.54 23.82 7.78
N ASN A 360 -14.09 24.97 8.20
CA ASN A 360 -14.56 25.22 9.56
C ASN A 360 -16.04 24.89 9.76
N TYR A 361 -16.36 23.60 9.72
CA TYR A 361 -17.71 23.12 9.97
C TYR A 361 -18.07 23.19 11.46
N THR A 362 -18.54 24.32 11.94
CA THR A 362 -19.10 24.40 13.30
C THR A 362 -20.49 23.76 13.37
N GLU A 363 -21.31 23.88 12.33
CA GLU A 363 -22.69 23.33 12.29
C GLU A 363 -23.14 22.77 10.93
N ASP A 364 -22.65 23.31 9.80
CA ASP A 364 -23.13 22.99 8.45
C ASP A 364 -22.18 22.07 7.67
N LEU A 365 -22.56 20.80 7.46
CA LEU A 365 -21.76 19.86 6.66
C LEU A 365 -21.68 20.17 5.15
N THR A 366 -22.42 21.18 4.68
CA THR A 366 -22.46 21.59 3.28
C THR A 366 -21.61 22.82 2.97
N GLU A 367 -20.93 23.39 3.98
CA GLU A 367 -20.01 24.50 3.76
C GLU A 367 -18.90 24.09 2.78
N SER A 368 -18.75 24.92 1.76
CA SER A 368 -17.73 24.77 0.71
C SER A 368 -16.67 25.85 0.78
N THR A 369 -16.80 26.77 1.76
CA THR A 369 -15.81 27.82 1.99
C THR A 369 -14.70 27.24 2.85
N SER A 370 -13.46 27.45 2.41
CA SER A 370 -12.26 27.08 3.17
C SER A 370 -11.36 28.27 3.36
N HIS A 371 -10.49 28.15 4.35
CA HIS A 371 -9.33 29.02 4.51
C HIS A 371 -8.08 28.25 4.11
N THR A 372 -7.24 28.90 3.33
CA THR A 372 -5.98 28.34 2.85
C THR A 372 -4.85 28.73 3.81
N TYR A 373 -4.03 27.74 4.20
CA TYR A 373 -2.89 27.91 5.10
C TYR A 373 -1.65 27.23 4.53
N ASP A 374 -0.46 27.65 4.96
CA ASP A 374 0.80 27.01 4.59
C ASP A 374 0.95 25.67 5.33
N ALA A 375 1.27 24.62 4.59
CA ALA A 375 1.70 23.34 5.14
C ALA A 375 3.20 23.38 5.45
N VAL A 376 3.62 22.75 6.54
CA VAL A 376 5.04 22.61 6.89
C VAL A 376 5.49 21.19 6.60
N THR A 377 6.35 21.04 5.58
CA THR A 377 6.91 19.75 5.19
C THR A 377 8.40 19.67 5.47
N ARG A 378 8.82 18.59 6.11
CA ARG A 378 10.24 18.28 6.34
C ARG A 378 10.52 16.80 6.24
N THR A 379 11.77 16.45 5.94
CA THR A 379 12.28 15.12 6.22
C THR A 379 12.64 14.98 7.70
N THR A 380 12.74 13.74 8.17
CA THR A 380 13.03 13.46 9.58
C THR A 380 14.00 12.28 9.73
N GLU A 381 14.68 12.22 10.87
CA GLU A 381 15.47 11.06 11.27
C GLU A 381 14.62 9.78 11.21
N ILE A 382 15.11 8.80 10.46
CA ILE A 382 14.47 7.50 10.27
C ILE A 382 14.45 6.75 11.59
N SER A 383 15.53 6.87 12.36
CA SER A 383 15.72 6.09 13.57
C SER A 383 14.63 6.36 14.61
N GLY A 384 14.26 7.63 14.84
CA GLY A 384 13.25 8.05 15.83
C GLY A 384 11.90 7.35 15.64
N TYR A 385 11.48 7.16 14.38
CA TYR A 385 10.23 6.49 14.04
C TYR A 385 10.42 4.98 13.82
N ALA A 386 11.33 4.58 12.94
CA ALA A 386 11.42 3.19 12.46
C ALA A 386 11.96 2.21 13.53
N ARG A 387 12.78 2.69 14.47
CA ARG A 387 13.29 1.87 15.58
C ARG A 387 12.34 1.84 16.77
N ASN A 388 11.24 2.59 16.73
CA ASN A 388 10.19 2.43 17.73
C ASN A 388 9.58 1.02 17.60
N ARG A 389 9.78 0.21 18.64
CA ARG A 389 9.50 -1.24 18.59
C ARG A 389 8.01 -1.53 18.49
N GLU A 390 7.18 -0.73 19.15
CA GLU A 390 5.75 -0.98 19.23
C GLU A 390 4.95 -0.18 18.20
N LEU A 391 5.42 1.01 17.81
CA LEU A 391 4.68 1.96 16.97
C LEU A 391 4.19 1.36 15.64
N PHE A 392 5.09 0.69 14.92
CA PHE A 392 4.81 0.17 13.57
C PHE A 392 4.88 -1.35 13.49
N LYS A 393 4.72 -2.05 14.62
CA LYS A 393 4.79 -3.52 14.64
C LYS A 393 3.80 -4.18 13.70
N PHE A 394 2.58 -3.64 13.63
CA PHE A 394 1.55 -4.12 12.70
C PHE A 394 1.90 -3.76 11.24
N HIS A 395 2.19 -2.48 10.98
CA HIS A 395 2.57 -1.97 9.65
C HIS A 395 3.73 -2.76 9.03
N ARG A 396 4.82 -2.98 9.78
CA ARG A 396 6.00 -3.75 9.33
C ARG A 396 5.65 -5.18 8.95
N ARG A 397 4.76 -5.84 9.70
CA ARG A 397 4.37 -7.23 9.42
C ARG A 397 3.46 -7.33 8.22
N PHE A 398 2.47 -6.46 8.13
CA PHE A 398 1.59 -6.40 6.98
C PHE A 398 2.38 -6.08 5.71
N ALA A 399 3.30 -5.12 5.74
CA ALA A 399 4.07 -4.75 4.56
C ALA A 399 5.05 -5.84 4.03
N GLN A 400 5.23 -6.96 4.74
CA GLN A 400 6.07 -8.08 4.26
C GLN A 400 5.46 -8.84 3.07
N TYR A 401 4.16 -8.70 2.78
CA TYR A 401 3.57 -9.35 1.60
C TYR A 401 3.82 -8.59 0.31
N LEU A 402 3.97 -7.26 0.38
CA LEU A 402 4.11 -6.41 -0.80
C LEU A 402 5.26 -6.84 -1.72
N PRO A 403 6.46 -7.16 -1.18
CA PRO A 403 7.54 -7.67 -2.02
C PRO A 403 7.20 -8.97 -2.74
N LEU A 404 6.35 -9.85 -2.19
CA LEU A 404 6.02 -11.14 -2.84
C LEU A 404 5.33 -10.94 -4.20
N ILE A 405 4.57 -9.85 -4.34
CA ILE A 405 3.91 -9.48 -5.60
C ILE A 405 4.94 -9.13 -6.69
N LEU A 406 6.15 -8.70 -6.31
CA LEU A 406 7.22 -8.41 -7.26
C LEU A 406 7.67 -9.64 -8.04
N VAL A 407 7.43 -10.87 -7.55
CA VAL A 407 7.68 -12.08 -8.33
C VAL A 407 6.82 -12.12 -9.60
N HIS A 408 5.66 -11.46 -9.60
CA HIS A 408 4.81 -11.34 -10.77
C HIS A 408 5.09 -10.09 -11.60
N MET A 409 5.49 -8.98 -10.96
CA MET A 409 5.82 -7.73 -11.67
C MET A 409 7.22 -7.75 -12.31
N TYR A 410 8.24 -8.13 -11.54
CA TYR A 410 9.64 -8.20 -11.97
C TYR A 410 10.48 -9.10 -11.04
N PRO A 411 10.59 -10.42 -11.34
CA PRO A 411 11.23 -11.40 -10.45
C PRO A 411 12.69 -11.07 -10.08
N LYS A 412 13.44 -10.41 -10.96
CA LYS A 412 14.86 -10.10 -10.71
C LYS A 412 15.06 -9.11 -9.57
N LEU A 413 14.11 -8.20 -9.33
CA LEU A 413 14.19 -7.24 -8.21
C LEU A 413 13.68 -7.82 -6.90
N TYR A 414 12.97 -8.95 -6.92
CA TYR A 414 12.39 -9.55 -5.72
C TYR A 414 13.44 -9.76 -4.62
N GLU A 415 14.59 -10.34 -4.97
CA GLU A 415 15.65 -10.67 -4.02
C GLU A 415 16.21 -9.44 -3.31
N ARG A 416 16.33 -8.31 -4.02
CA ARG A 416 16.77 -7.04 -3.42
C ARG A 416 15.65 -6.32 -2.69
N ALA A 417 14.41 -6.49 -3.14
CA ALA A 417 13.25 -5.79 -2.59
C ALA A 417 12.71 -6.40 -1.29
N LYS A 418 12.76 -7.72 -1.13
CA LYS A 418 12.15 -8.44 0.00
C LYS A 418 12.61 -7.95 1.39
N ASP A 419 13.85 -7.49 1.50
CA ASP A 419 14.43 -7.02 2.77
C ASP A 419 14.45 -5.48 2.92
N ASN A 420 14.07 -4.76 1.85
CA ASN A 420 14.33 -3.33 1.70
C ASN A 420 13.06 -2.51 1.45
N ILE A 421 12.24 -2.87 0.46
CA ILE A 421 11.25 -1.95 -0.14
C ILE A 421 10.15 -1.55 0.85
N THR A 422 9.87 -2.39 1.84
CA THR A 422 8.92 -2.12 2.92
C THR A 422 9.58 -1.98 4.29
N ASN A 423 10.91 -2.05 4.34
CA ASN A 423 11.67 -1.91 5.56
C ASN A 423 11.97 -0.44 5.83
N MET A 424 11.16 0.20 6.65
CA MET A 424 11.33 1.62 6.99
C MET A 424 12.72 1.97 7.55
N THR A 425 13.43 1.03 8.19
CA THR A 425 14.81 1.30 8.67
C THR A 425 15.83 1.45 7.55
N ARG A 426 15.44 1.08 6.33
CA ARG A 426 16.20 1.20 5.08
C ARG A 426 15.52 2.15 4.08
N ALA A 427 14.58 2.97 4.56
CA ALA A 427 13.95 3.99 3.73
C ALA A 427 15.01 4.98 3.22
N ASN A 428 14.79 5.55 2.04
CA ASN A 428 15.63 6.66 1.59
C ASN A 428 15.36 7.90 2.45
N TYR A 429 14.11 8.13 2.86
CA TYR A 429 13.74 9.18 3.80
C TYR A 429 12.34 8.94 4.38
N LEU A 430 12.11 9.49 5.58
CA LEU A 430 10.79 9.77 6.11
C LEU A 430 10.48 11.24 5.89
N PHE A 431 9.22 11.56 5.62
CA PHE A 431 8.77 12.94 5.57
C PHE A 431 7.46 13.13 6.31
N LEU A 432 7.32 14.35 6.84
CA LEU A 432 6.19 14.81 7.63
C LEU A 432 5.55 15.96 6.86
N ILE A 433 4.23 15.93 6.70
CA ILE A 433 3.45 17.09 6.24
C ILE A 433 2.59 17.53 7.41
N SER A 434 2.80 18.76 7.88
CA SER A 434 2.20 19.30 9.11
C SER A 434 1.20 20.41 8.77
N TYR A 435 0.11 20.46 9.53
CA TYR A 435 -1.02 21.39 9.37
C TYR A 435 -1.13 22.25 10.65
N PRO A 436 -0.44 23.39 10.72
CA PRO A 436 -0.24 24.11 11.98
C PRO A 436 -1.50 24.82 12.48
N ASN A 437 -2.40 25.19 11.59
CA ASN A 437 -3.68 25.82 11.93
C ASN A 437 -4.80 24.79 12.15
N TYR A 438 -4.46 23.51 12.35
CA TYR A 438 -5.44 22.48 12.64
C TYR A 438 -6.03 22.68 14.03
N SER A 439 -7.36 22.71 14.13
CA SER A 439 -8.06 22.73 15.42
C SER A 439 -9.19 21.69 15.45
N GLY A 440 -9.02 20.54 14.77
CA GLY A 440 -10.06 19.52 14.64
C GLY A 440 -10.92 19.62 13.38
N TYR A 441 -10.64 20.59 12.50
CA TYR A 441 -11.37 20.84 11.26
C TYR A 441 -10.91 19.94 10.10
N ARG A 442 -11.68 19.93 9.01
CA ARG A 442 -11.37 19.12 7.84
C ARG A 442 -10.22 19.74 7.04
N ILE A 443 -9.24 18.93 6.68
CA ILE A 443 -8.10 19.30 5.84
C ILE A 443 -8.24 18.64 4.47
N GLU A 444 -7.96 19.38 3.40
CA GLU A 444 -7.68 18.84 2.07
C GLU A 444 -6.26 19.26 1.64
N HIS A 445 -5.47 18.29 1.18
CA HIS A 445 -4.11 18.53 0.68
C HIS A 445 -3.66 17.44 -0.30
N ASP A 446 -2.70 17.72 -1.16
CA ASP A 446 -2.33 16.86 -2.29
C ASP A 446 -0.81 16.95 -2.59
N PRO A 447 0.04 15.98 -2.25
CA PRO A 447 1.41 15.94 -2.74
C PRO A 447 1.53 15.38 -4.17
N LEU A 448 2.56 15.84 -4.90
CA LEU A 448 2.85 15.39 -6.26
C LEU A 448 4.10 14.51 -6.31
N TYR A 449 3.98 13.31 -6.87
CA TYR A 449 5.10 12.44 -7.20
C TYR A 449 5.37 12.43 -8.70
N THR A 450 6.63 12.50 -9.11
CA THR A 450 7.06 12.40 -10.51
C THR A 450 8.07 11.28 -10.69
N VAL A 451 7.84 10.46 -11.69
CA VAL A 451 8.71 9.38 -12.15
C VAL A 451 9.33 9.77 -13.49
N TYR A 452 10.63 9.52 -13.65
CA TYR A 452 11.35 9.71 -14.90
C TYR A 452 11.64 8.33 -15.51
N PHE A 453 11.03 8.02 -16.65
CA PHE A 453 11.05 6.67 -17.21
C PHE A 453 11.22 6.66 -18.72
N ALA A 454 11.70 5.53 -19.26
CA ALA A 454 11.78 5.28 -20.70
C ALA A 454 10.49 4.62 -21.20
N PRO A 455 9.61 5.34 -21.95
CA PRO A 455 8.37 4.78 -22.45
C PRO A 455 8.67 3.71 -23.51
N THR A 456 8.12 2.52 -23.34
CA THR A 456 8.09 1.53 -24.40
C THR A 456 6.96 1.87 -25.35
N VAL A 457 7.31 2.35 -26.55
CA VAL A 457 6.33 2.44 -27.63
C VAL A 457 5.94 1.01 -27.96
N ALA A 458 4.65 0.69 -27.90
CA ALA A 458 4.16 -0.54 -28.50
C ALA A 458 4.53 -0.45 -29.98
N THR A 459 5.58 -1.14 -30.41
CA THR A 459 5.76 -1.43 -31.82
C THR A 459 4.44 -2.05 -32.22
N THR A 460 3.68 -1.36 -33.06
CA THR A 460 2.60 -1.98 -33.81
C THR A 460 3.25 -3.23 -34.39
N ALA A 461 2.91 -4.39 -33.82
CA ALA A 461 3.22 -5.63 -34.46
C ALA A 461 2.54 -5.47 -35.81
N THR A 462 3.31 -5.17 -36.86
CA THR A 462 2.89 -5.35 -38.23
C THR A 462 2.33 -6.75 -38.22
N GLY A 463 1.00 -6.84 -38.21
CA GLY A 463 0.32 -8.07 -37.84
C GLY A 463 0.92 -9.16 -38.69
N THR A 464 1.57 -10.14 -38.04
CA THR A 464 1.88 -11.39 -38.71
C THR A 464 0.51 -11.88 -39.14
N ASN A 465 0.22 -11.71 -40.43
CA ASN A 465 -1.09 -11.88 -41.01
C ASN A 465 -1.39 -13.37 -40.87
N PHE A 466 -2.02 -13.78 -39.76
CA PHE A 466 -2.38 -15.18 -39.52
C PHE A 466 -3.28 -15.69 -40.66
N GLY A 467 -4.00 -14.78 -41.34
CA GLY A 467 -4.68 -15.08 -42.60
C GLY A 467 -3.76 -15.58 -43.72
N ALA A 468 -2.53 -15.06 -43.85
CA ALA A 468 -1.56 -15.53 -44.86
C ALA A 468 -0.97 -16.91 -44.50
N LEU A 469 -0.73 -17.18 -43.22
CA LEU A 469 -0.28 -18.51 -42.75
C LEU A 469 -1.39 -19.57 -42.88
N ILE A 470 -2.64 -19.22 -42.59
CA ILE A 470 -3.79 -20.09 -42.82
C ILE A 470 -4.01 -20.33 -44.32
N THR A 471 -3.85 -19.30 -45.16
CA THR A 471 -3.95 -19.44 -46.62
C THR A 471 -2.83 -20.33 -47.18
N LEU A 472 -1.59 -20.19 -46.71
CA LEU A 472 -0.47 -21.05 -47.10
C LEU A 472 -0.64 -22.50 -46.61
N ALA A 473 -1.19 -22.71 -45.41
CA ALA A 473 -1.52 -24.04 -44.91
C ALA A 473 -2.64 -24.71 -45.73
N ILE A 474 -3.66 -23.95 -46.15
CA ILE A 474 -4.72 -24.44 -47.04
C ILE A 474 -4.15 -24.78 -48.43
N ILE A 475 -3.31 -23.92 -49.00
CA ILE A 475 -2.65 -24.19 -50.29
C ILE A 475 -1.76 -25.43 -50.19
N GLY A 476 -1.00 -25.58 -49.10
CA GLY A 476 -0.19 -26.76 -48.83
C GLY A 476 -1.01 -28.04 -48.70
N ALA A 477 -2.13 -28.00 -47.96
CA ALA A 477 -3.03 -29.13 -47.81
C ALA A 477 -3.70 -29.54 -49.13
N VAL A 478 -4.09 -28.56 -49.96
CA VAL A 478 -4.65 -28.82 -51.29
C VAL A 478 -3.61 -29.42 -52.23
N ALA A 479 -2.37 -28.92 -52.21
CA ALA A 479 -1.28 -29.50 -53.01
C ALA A 479 -0.98 -30.96 -52.62
N ILE A 480 -0.95 -31.26 -51.32
CA ILE A 480 -0.75 -32.63 -50.81
C ILE A 480 -1.92 -33.55 -51.20
N ALA A 481 -3.17 -33.07 -51.12
CA ALA A 481 -4.35 -33.83 -51.52
C ALA A 481 -4.35 -34.14 -53.03
N VAL A 482 -3.96 -33.18 -53.88
CA VAL A 482 -3.86 -33.39 -55.33
C VAL A 482 -2.77 -34.41 -55.67
N VAL A 483 -1.60 -34.34 -55.01
CA VAL A 483 -0.52 -35.33 -55.20
C VAL A 483 -0.98 -36.73 -54.75
N ALA A 484 -1.68 -36.86 -53.62
CA ALA A 484 -2.20 -38.14 -53.15
C ALA A 484 -3.24 -38.75 -54.10
N ILE A 485 -4.11 -37.93 -54.69
CA ILE A 485 -5.11 -38.37 -55.69
C ILE A 485 -4.44 -38.83 -57.00
N VAL A 486 -3.39 -38.13 -57.45
CA VAL A 486 -2.63 -38.51 -58.65
C VAL A 486 -1.84 -39.81 -58.43
N VAL A 487 -1.25 -40.01 -57.25
CA VAL A 487 -0.49 -41.21 -56.91
C VAL A 487 -1.40 -42.42 -56.68
N SER A 488 -2.57 -42.24 -56.07
CA SER A 488 -3.55 -43.32 -55.84
C SER A 488 -4.22 -43.81 -57.13
N ARG A 489 -4.39 -42.95 -58.14
CA ARG A 489 -4.88 -43.36 -59.47
C ARG A 489 -3.85 -44.13 -60.31
N LYS A 490 -2.57 -44.17 -59.92
CA LYS A 490 -1.49 -44.85 -60.67
C LYS A 490 -1.16 -46.27 -60.19
N LYS A 491 -1.79 -46.77 -59.12
CA LYS A 491 -1.59 -48.16 -58.67
C LYS A 491 -2.66 -49.07 -59.29
N GLY A 492 -2.29 -49.72 -60.39
CA GLY A 492 -3.06 -50.82 -60.99
C GLY A 492 -3.24 -52.02 -60.04
N PRO A 493 -4.18 -52.92 -60.35
CA PRO A 493 -4.66 -53.96 -59.43
C PRO A 493 -3.59 -55.02 -59.13
N LYS A 494 -3.43 -55.38 -57.85
CA LYS A 494 -2.53 -56.45 -57.39
C LYS A 494 -3.28 -57.76 -57.15
N GLN A 495 -2.63 -58.84 -57.58
CA GLN A 495 -3.02 -60.26 -57.57
C GLN A 495 -3.32 -60.83 -56.18
N GLN A 496 -4.21 -61.83 -56.14
CA GLN A 496 -4.56 -62.65 -54.96
C GLN A 496 -3.42 -63.63 -54.57
N PRO A 497 -3.22 -63.94 -53.27
CA PRO A 497 -2.22 -64.92 -52.81
C PRO A 497 -2.73 -66.37 -52.79
N GLN A 498 -1.83 -67.31 -53.10
CA GLN A 498 -1.98 -68.77 -53.08
C GLN A 498 -1.71 -69.36 -51.66
N PRO A 499 -2.20 -70.57 -51.31
CA PRO A 499 -2.15 -71.12 -49.95
C PRO A 499 -0.81 -71.78 -49.60
N GLN A 500 -0.39 -71.66 -48.34
CA GLN A 500 0.82 -72.26 -47.76
C GLN A 500 0.65 -73.75 -47.39
N GLN A 501 1.71 -74.53 -47.61
CA GLN A 501 1.87 -75.96 -47.28
C GLN A 501 2.69 -76.12 -45.96
N PRO A 502 2.48 -77.18 -45.15
CA PRO A 502 3.02 -77.28 -43.78
C PRO A 502 4.48 -77.77 -43.68
N PRO A 503 5.13 -77.59 -42.51
CA PRO A 503 6.59 -77.65 -42.34
C PRO A 503 7.16 -79.04 -42.07
N GLU A 504 8.44 -79.23 -42.41
CA GLU A 504 9.24 -80.45 -42.17
C GLU A 504 10.26 -80.26 -41.02
N PRO A 505 10.61 -81.29 -40.22
CA PRO A 505 11.32 -81.16 -38.92
C PRO A 505 12.87 -81.18 -39.00
N PRO A 506 13.57 -80.99 -37.86
CA PRO A 506 14.88 -80.36 -37.79
C PRO A 506 16.08 -81.33 -37.83
N SER A 507 17.26 -80.79 -38.15
CA SER A 507 18.54 -81.45 -37.89
C SER A 507 19.51 -80.55 -37.12
N SER A 508 20.11 -81.16 -36.10
CA SER A 508 20.95 -80.58 -35.05
C SER A 508 22.35 -80.18 -35.54
N PRO A 509 23.04 -79.23 -34.87
CA PRO A 509 24.46 -78.99 -35.07
C PRO A 509 25.34 -79.86 -34.14
N PRO A 510 26.56 -80.26 -34.57
CA PRO A 510 27.48 -81.04 -33.74
C PRO A 510 28.35 -80.17 -32.82
N LEU A 511 28.94 -80.83 -31.83
CA LEU A 511 29.79 -80.31 -30.75
C LEU A 511 31.23 -79.97 -31.18
N ASN A 512 31.77 -79.02 -30.41
CA ASN A 512 33.16 -78.52 -30.25
C ASN A 512 33.68 -77.47 -31.22
#